data_AF-A0A932STF8-F1
#
_entry.id   AF-A0A932STF8-F1
#
_cell.length_a   1.000
_cell.length_b   1.000
_cell.length_c   1.000
_cell.angle_alpha   90.00
_cell.angle_beta   90.00
_cell.angle_gamma   90.00
#
_symmetry.space_group_name_H-M   'P 1'
#
loop_
_entity.id
_entity.type
_entity.pdbx_description
1 polymer ?
#
loop_
_entity_poly.entity_id
_entity_poly.type
_entity_poly.pdbx_seq_one_letter_code
_entity_poly.pdbx_strand_id
1 'polypeptide(L)'
;MRRGAKPTKPKVEAKPAVARKSPKNEGSRVRDLEKRLAESLEREKATGGRLQEKNRALSVALEQRTATAEILRVISSSLTEVQPVFDAIASSATRLCDATFCIVFRFDGEMITVAADDGRSPGTLDVIRAV
;
A
#
# COMPACT_ATOMS: atom_id res chain seq x y z
N MET A 1 -10.11 17.12 104.95
CA MET A 1 -10.09 15.81 105.65
C MET A 1 -11.03 14.84 104.92
N ARG A 2 -10.64 13.54 104.86
CA ARG A 2 -11.40 12.33 104.44
C ARG A 2 -11.40 12.02 102.92
N ARG A 3 -10.53 11.12 102.43
CA ARG A 3 -10.66 9.63 102.24
C ARG A 3 -11.56 9.31 101.03
N GLY A 4 -11.23 8.57 99.96
CA GLY A 4 -10.12 7.71 99.54
C GLY A 4 -10.69 6.54 98.72
N ALA A 5 -10.25 6.32 97.46
CA ALA A 5 -10.37 5.06 96.70
C ALA A 5 -9.41 5.08 95.49
N LYS A 6 -8.75 3.95 95.21
CA LYS A 6 -7.73 3.72 94.16
C LYS A 6 -8.29 2.63 93.18
N PRO A 7 -7.58 2.24 92.11
CA PRO A 7 -7.47 2.81 90.75
C PRO A 7 -8.10 1.91 89.65
N THR A 8 -8.35 2.40 88.43
CA THR A 8 -8.38 1.56 87.20
C THR A 8 -8.02 2.39 85.96
N LYS A 9 -7.11 1.88 85.14
CA LYS A 9 -6.64 2.52 83.89
C LYS A 9 -7.71 2.40 82.80
N PRO A 10 -8.09 3.48 82.08
CA PRO A 10 -8.75 3.32 80.81
C PRO A 10 -7.72 3.27 79.67
N LYS A 11 -7.82 2.20 78.90
CA LYS A 11 -7.20 1.94 77.61
C LYS A 11 -7.76 2.97 76.62
N VAL A 12 -6.98 3.98 76.23
CA VAL A 12 -7.39 4.93 75.19
C VAL A 12 -6.75 4.55 73.87
N GLU A 13 -7.64 4.37 72.90
CA GLU A 13 -7.52 3.74 71.59
C GLU A 13 -6.47 4.39 70.67
N ALA A 14 -5.66 3.55 70.05
CA ALA A 14 -4.92 3.93 68.86
C ALA A 14 -5.92 4.15 67.71
N LYS A 15 -5.91 5.35 67.13
CA LYS A 15 -6.68 5.71 65.93
C LYS A 15 -6.40 4.71 64.79
N PRO A 16 -7.40 4.29 64.01
CA PRO A 16 -7.17 3.33 62.94
C PRO A 16 -6.40 4.00 61.80
N ALA A 17 -5.36 3.30 61.33
CA ALA A 17 -4.63 3.65 60.12
C ALA A 17 -5.61 3.72 58.94
N VAL A 18 -5.53 4.82 58.18
CA VAL A 18 -6.21 4.97 56.89
C VAL A 18 -5.78 3.81 56.01
N ALA A 19 -6.64 2.80 55.89
CA ALA A 19 -6.48 1.73 54.92
C ALA A 19 -6.63 2.34 53.52
N ARG A 20 -5.53 2.84 52.95
CA ARG A 20 -5.42 2.99 51.50
C ARG A 20 -5.48 1.57 50.92
N LYS A 21 -6.69 1.13 50.55
CA LYS A 21 -6.88 -0.09 49.76
C LYS A 21 -6.22 0.13 48.40
N SER A 22 -4.98 -0.32 48.25
CA SER A 22 -4.34 -0.51 46.95
C SER A 22 -4.98 -1.72 46.21
N PRO A 23 -4.92 -1.74 44.88
CA PRO A 23 -6.10 -1.92 44.04
C PRO A 23 -6.28 -3.36 43.56
N LYS A 24 -7.43 -3.97 43.87
CA LYS A 24 -7.87 -5.23 43.25
C LYS A 24 -8.15 -5.14 41.73
N ASN A 25 -7.91 -3.98 41.11
CA ASN A 25 -8.36 -3.65 39.75
C ASN A 25 -7.24 -3.26 38.77
N GLU A 26 -5.97 -3.29 39.19
CA GLU A 26 -4.84 -2.99 38.28
C GLU A 26 -4.67 -4.06 37.19
N GLY A 27 -4.71 -5.35 37.56
CA GLY A 27 -4.59 -6.44 36.58
C GLY A 27 -5.72 -6.49 35.54
N SER A 28 -6.94 -6.03 35.87
CA SER A 28 -8.03 -5.90 34.90
C SER A 28 -7.75 -4.79 33.88
N ARG A 29 -7.29 -3.63 34.38
CA ARG A 29 -6.96 -2.47 33.53
C ARG A 29 -5.81 -2.76 32.59
N VAL A 30 -4.78 -3.46 33.07
CA VAL A 30 -3.64 -3.87 32.24
C VAL A 30 -4.12 -4.77 31.09
N ARG A 31 -4.94 -5.79 31.37
CA ARG A 31 -5.50 -6.65 30.31
C ARG A 31 -6.37 -5.91 29.30
N ASP A 32 -7.20 -4.96 29.77
CA ASP A 32 -8.03 -4.14 28.89
C ASP A 32 -7.17 -3.22 28.00
N LEU A 33 -6.09 -2.66 28.54
CA LEU A 33 -5.15 -1.84 27.78
C LEU A 33 -4.35 -2.67 26.76
N GLU A 34 -3.89 -3.85 27.15
CA GLU A 34 -3.22 -4.82 26.24
C GLU A 34 -4.14 -5.20 25.09
N LYS A 35 -5.42 -5.49 25.38
CA LYS A 35 -6.42 -5.80 24.36
C LYS A 35 -6.63 -4.61 23.40
N ARG A 36 -6.77 -3.40 23.93
CA ARG A 36 -6.94 -2.18 23.11
C ARG A 36 -5.70 -1.88 22.25
N LEU A 37 -4.51 -2.13 22.79
CA LEU A 37 -3.26 -1.98 22.05
C LEU A 37 -3.18 -2.99 20.90
N ALA A 38 -3.53 -4.25 21.16
CA ALA A 38 -3.59 -5.27 20.12
C ALA A 38 -4.61 -4.90 19.03
N GLU A 39 -5.81 -4.47 19.40
CA GLU A 39 -6.83 -4.01 18.44
C GLU A 39 -6.35 -2.79 17.63
N SER A 40 -5.63 -1.85 18.26
CA SER A 40 -5.08 -0.67 17.58
C SER A 40 -4.00 -1.05 16.58
N LEU A 41 -3.07 -1.93 16.95
CA LEU A 41 -2.02 -2.43 16.07
C LEU A 41 -2.59 -3.15 14.86
N GLU A 42 -3.62 -3.99 15.06
CA GLU A 42 -4.27 -4.67 13.94
C GLU A 42 -5.02 -3.70 13.02
N ARG A 43 -5.71 -2.69 13.57
CA ARG A 43 -6.32 -1.62 12.76
C ARG A 43 -5.29 -0.83 11.97
N GLU A 44 -4.15 -0.54 12.57
CA GLU A 44 -3.05 0.19 11.92
C GLU A 44 -2.46 -0.64 10.77
N LYS A 45 -2.16 -1.93 11.00
CA LYS A 45 -1.69 -2.85 9.96
C LYS A 45 -2.67 -2.98 8.81
N ALA A 46 -3.96 -3.16 9.11
CA ALA A 46 -5.01 -3.24 8.09
C ALA A 46 -5.12 -1.94 7.28
N THR A 47 -4.98 -0.79 7.95
CA THR A 47 -4.95 0.52 7.28
C THR A 47 -3.70 0.69 6.42
N GLY A 48 -2.54 0.27 6.91
CA GLY A 48 -1.28 0.25 6.17
C GLY A 48 -1.37 -0.60 4.91
N GLY A 49 -1.92 -1.80 5.00
CA GLY A 49 -2.17 -2.68 3.85
C GLY A 49 -3.08 -2.03 2.81
N ARG A 50 -4.20 -1.44 3.25
CA ARG A 50 -5.13 -0.72 2.35
C ARG A 50 -4.50 0.50 1.68
N LEU A 51 -3.63 1.23 2.39
CA LEU A 51 -2.89 2.36 1.83
C LEU A 51 -1.88 1.89 0.78
N GLN A 52 -1.17 0.81 1.05
CA GLN A 52 -0.21 0.24 0.11
C GLN A 52 -0.90 -0.28 -1.16
N GLU A 53 -2.03 -0.96 -1.02
CA GLU A 53 -2.83 -1.44 -2.16
C GLU A 53 -3.32 -0.27 -3.03
N LYS A 54 -3.88 0.78 -2.40
CA LYS A 54 -4.29 1.98 -3.12
C LYS A 54 -3.13 2.69 -3.80
N ASN A 55 -1.98 2.80 -3.13
CA ASN A 55 -0.79 3.40 -3.74
C ASN A 55 -0.31 2.60 -4.95
N ARG A 56 -0.32 1.26 -4.88
CA ARG A 56 0.02 0.41 -6.04
C ARG A 56 -0.97 0.61 -7.19
N ALA A 57 -2.26 0.59 -6.91
CA ALA A 57 -3.29 0.80 -7.93
C ALA A 57 -3.19 2.19 -8.58
N LEU A 58 -2.90 3.23 -7.78
CA LEU A 58 -2.66 4.59 -8.27
C LEU A 58 -1.43 4.66 -9.16
N SER A 59 -0.32 4.00 -8.80
CA SER A 59 0.89 3.96 -9.61
C SER A 59 0.61 3.34 -10.98
N VAL A 60 -0.06 2.18 -11.02
CA VAL A 60 -0.43 1.50 -12.28
C VAL A 60 -1.33 2.39 -13.14
N ALA A 61 -2.33 3.04 -12.54
CA ALA A 61 -3.22 3.94 -13.27
C ALA A 61 -2.48 5.17 -13.83
N LEU A 62 -1.50 5.70 -13.11
CA LEU A 62 -0.67 6.82 -13.58
C LEU A 62 0.23 6.40 -14.74
N GLU A 63 0.87 5.24 -14.67
CA GLU A 63 1.70 4.71 -15.76
C GLU A 63 0.88 4.49 -17.02
N GLN A 64 -0.31 3.88 -16.91
CA GLN A 64 -1.21 3.69 -18.04
C GLN A 64 -1.65 5.02 -18.68
N ARG A 65 -2.03 6.01 -17.86
CA ARG A 65 -2.41 7.35 -18.35
C ARG A 65 -1.24 8.05 -19.05
N THR A 66 -0.03 7.89 -18.52
CA THR A 66 1.18 8.47 -19.09
C THR A 66 1.47 7.87 -20.46
N ALA A 67 1.47 6.54 -20.57
CA ALA A 67 1.65 5.86 -21.86
C ALA A 67 0.57 6.26 -22.88
N THR A 68 -0.68 6.35 -22.45
CA THR A 68 -1.79 6.80 -23.32
C THR A 68 -1.56 8.23 -23.82
N ALA A 69 -1.16 9.14 -22.92
CA ALA A 69 -0.87 10.52 -23.28
C ALA A 69 0.34 10.64 -24.22
N GLU A 70 1.36 9.80 -24.06
CA GLU A 70 2.50 9.72 -24.97
C GLU A 70 2.06 9.29 -26.38
N ILE A 71 1.28 8.23 -26.50
CA ILE A 71 0.75 7.76 -27.79
C ILE A 71 -0.12 8.84 -28.45
N LEU A 72 -1.04 9.46 -27.71
CA LEU A 72 -1.89 10.54 -28.24
C LEU A 72 -1.08 11.75 -28.72
N ARG A 73 0.00 12.08 -28.01
CA ARG A 73 0.93 13.15 -28.41
C ARG A 73 1.62 12.79 -29.73
N VAL A 74 2.11 11.56 -29.86
CA VAL A 74 2.74 11.07 -31.09
C VAL A 74 1.76 11.13 -32.25
N ILE A 75 0.53 10.62 -32.08
CA ILE A 75 -0.54 10.70 -33.10
C ILE A 75 -0.75 12.15 -33.54
N SER A 76 -0.84 13.08 -32.58
CA SER A 76 -1.08 14.49 -32.89
C SER A 76 0.07 15.14 -33.66
N SER A 77 1.32 14.69 -33.44
CA SER A 77 2.50 15.17 -34.18
C SER A 77 2.73 14.45 -35.51
N SER A 78 2.16 13.26 -35.69
CA SER A 78 2.37 12.34 -36.81
C SER A 78 1.28 12.48 -37.88
N LEU A 79 1.11 13.68 -38.42
CA LEU A 79 0.00 14.00 -39.34
C LEU A 79 0.05 13.25 -40.69
N THR A 80 1.25 12.88 -41.15
CA THR A 80 1.45 12.22 -42.46
C THR A 80 2.12 10.85 -42.37
N GLU A 81 2.77 10.54 -41.24
CA GLU A 81 3.56 9.32 -41.06
C GLU A 81 2.99 8.50 -39.90
N VAL A 82 2.45 7.32 -40.19
CA VAL A 82 1.83 6.46 -39.16
C VAL A 82 2.86 5.62 -38.40
N GLN A 83 4.06 5.41 -38.97
CA GLN A 83 5.10 4.56 -38.39
C GLN A 83 5.47 4.93 -36.93
N PRO A 84 5.69 6.22 -36.58
CA PRO A 84 6.03 6.60 -35.20
C PRO A 84 4.95 6.24 -34.18
N VAL A 85 3.68 6.16 -34.60
CA VAL A 85 2.57 5.73 -33.73
C VAL A 85 2.72 4.26 -33.38
N PHE A 86 3.05 3.41 -34.36
CA PHE A 86 3.26 1.98 -34.12
C PHE A 86 4.48 1.74 -33.23
N ASP A 87 5.57 2.48 -33.43
CA ASP A 87 6.76 2.40 -32.59
C ASP A 87 6.45 2.80 -31.13
N ALA A 88 5.67 3.87 -30.94
CA ALA A 88 5.24 4.32 -29.61
C ALA A 88 4.33 3.30 -28.91
N ILE A 89 3.46 2.63 -29.67
CA ILE A 89 2.60 1.55 -29.15
C ILE A 89 3.45 0.35 -28.73
N ALA A 90 4.37 -0.12 -29.58
CA ALA A 90 5.23 -1.26 -29.29
C ALA A 90 6.07 -1.00 -28.02
N SER A 91 6.74 0.15 -27.94
CA SER A 91 7.55 0.54 -26.79
C SER A 91 6.72 0.66 -25.50
N SER A 92 5.53 1.28 -25.60
CA SER A 92 4.62 1.40 -24.44
C SER A 92 4.14 0.04 -23.95
N ALA A 93 3.81 -0.88 -24.85
CA ALA A 93 3.36 -2.22 -24.52
C ALA A 93 4.46 -3.05 -23.86
N THR A 94 5.69 -3.02 -24.39
CA THR A 94 6.84 -3.68 -23.76
C THR A 94 7.04 -3.19 -22.32
N ARG A 95 7.04 -1.87 -22.13
CA ARG A 95 7.25 -1.25 -20.81
C ARG A 95 6.13 -1.53 -19.82
N LEU A 96 4.86 -1.38 -20.22
CA LEU A 96 3.70 -1.54 -19.32
C LEU A 96 3.46 -3.01 -18.94
N CYS A 97 3.76 -3.94 -19.84
CA CYS A 97 3.56 -5.36 -19.61
C CYS A 97 4.79 -6.06 -19.01
N ASP A 98 5.90 -5.34 -18.80
CA ASP A 98 7.20 -5.90 -18.43
C ASP A 98 7.60 -7.07 -19.37
N ALA A 99 7.33 -6.88 -20.66
CA ALA A 99 7.51 -7.91 -21.68
C ALA A 99 8.94 -7.90 -22.22
N THR A 100 9.43 -9.07 -22.65
CA THR A 100 10.75 -9.16 -23.31
C THR A 100 10.75 -8.48 -24.68
N PHE A 101 9.65 -8.59 -25.41
CA PHE A 101 9.47 -7.93 -26.70
C PHE A 101 7.99 -7.68 -27.00
N CYS A 102 7.72 -6.75 -27.90
CA CYS A 102 6.40 -6.49 -28.48
C CYS A 102 6.47 -6.50 -30.01
N ILE A 103 5.37 -6.89 -30.67
CA ILE A 103 5.21 -6.79 -32.12
C ILE A 103 3.84 -6.21 -32.42
N VAL A 104 3.80 -5.21 -33.28
CA VAL A 104 2.57 -4.64 -33.83
C VAL A 104 2.39 -5.17 -35.24
N PHE A 105 1.24 -5.78 -35.50
CA PHE A 105 0.84 -6.22 -36.83
C PHE A 105 -0.19 -5.27 -37.42
N ARG A 106 -0.09 -4.99 -38.72
CA ARG A 106 -1.08 -4.24 -39.48
C ARG A 106 -1.69 -5.13 -40.55
N PHE A 107 -3.00 -5.11 -40.64
CA PHE A 107 -3.75 -5.74 -41.72
C PHE A 107 -4.30 -4.64 -42.63
N ASP A 108 -4.03 -4.71 -43.93
CA ASP A 108 -4.51 -3.73 -44.93
C ASP A 108 -5.73 -4.20 -45.72
N GLY A 109 -6.28 -5.37 -45.38
CA GLY A 109 -7.39 -5.99 -46.11
C GLY A 109 -6.96 -7.20 -46.94
N GLU A 110 -5.67 -7.33 -47.23
CA GLU A 110 -5.12 -8.43 -48.02
C GLU A 110 -4.04 -9.19 -47.25
N MET A 111 -3.10 -8.47 -46.64
CA MET A 111 -1.94 -9.06 -45.98
C MET A 111 -1.74 -8.54 -44.56
N ILE A 112 -1.30 -9.42 -43.68
CA ILE A 112 -0.80 -9.05 -42.36
C ILE A 112 0.70 -8.77 -42.48
N THR A 113 1.11 -7.57 -42.12
CA THR A 113 2.52 -7.12 -42.15
C THR A 113 2.97 -6.70 -40.75
N VAL A 114 4.27 -6.84 -40.46
CA VAL A 114 4.84 -6.28 -39.22
C VAL A 114 4.98 -4.78 -39.38
N ALA A 115 4.25 -4.05 -38.53
CA ALA A 115 4.25 -2.60 -38.49
C ALA A 115 5.37 -2.05 -37.60
N ALA A 116 5.58 -2.65 -36.42
CA ALA A 116 6.65 -2.26 -35.50
C ALA A 116 7.02 -3.42 -34.58
N ASP A 117 8.18 -3.35 -33.95
CA ASP A 117 8.61 -4.23 -32.87
C ASP A 117 9.46 -3.47 -31.86
N ASP A 118 9.55 -4.01 -30.64
CA ASP A 118 10.39 -3.47 -29.57
C ASP A 118 10.96 -4.63 -28.74
N GLY A 119 12.17 -4.48 -28.19
CA GLY A 119 12.82 -5.48 -27.33
C GLY A 119 13.49 -6.67 -28.05
N ARG A 120 13.64 -6.64 -29.38
CA ARG A 120 14.34 -7.69 -30.15
C ARG A 120 15.81 -7.35 -30.41
N SER A 121 16.64 -8.38 -30.56
CA SER A 121 18.02 -8.19 -31.04
C SER A 121 18.01 -7.72 -32.51
N PRO A 122 18.96 -6.86 -32.92
CA PRO A 122 19.11 -6.46 -34.31
C PRO A 122 19.19 -7.69 -35.23
N GLY A 123 18.41 -7.72 -36.31
CA GLY A 123 18.42 -8.80 -37.33
C GLY A 123 17.19 -9.71 -37.38
N THR A 124 16.26 -9.63 -36.41
CA THR A 124 15.02 -10.46 -36.43
C THR A 124 13.99 -9.94 -37.46
N LEU A 125 14.03 -8.64 -37.78
CA LEU A 125 13.11 -8.00 -38.72
C LEU A 125 13.26 -8.47 -40.16
N ASP A 126 14.49 -8.75 -40.60
CA ASP A 126 14.77 -9.18 -41.97
C ASP A 126 14.18 -10.57 -42.25
N VAL A 127 14.06 -11.41 -41.22
CA VAL A 127 13.48 -12.76 -41.34
C VAL A 127 11.95 -12.72 -41.44
N ILE A 128 11.30 -11.75 -40.79
CA ILE A 128 9.84 -11.65 -40.74
C ILE A 128 9.29 -10.78 -41.89
N ARG A 129 10.05 -9.81 -42.40
CA ARG A 129 9.68 -9.02 -43.59
C ARG A 129 9.94 -9.74 -44.93
N ALA A 130 10.66 -10.88 -44.92
CA ALA A 130 11.02 -11.64 -46.12
C ALA A 130 10.03 -12.77 -46.48
N VAL A 131 8.89 -12.86 -45.79
CA VAL A 131 7.80 -13.81 -46.05
C VAL A 131 6.56 -13.05 -46.47
#